data_AF-A0A0F9FP29-F1
#
_entry.id   AF-A0A0F9FP29-F1
#
_cell.length_a   1.000
_cell.length_b   1.000
_cell.length_c   1.000
_cell.angle_alpha   90.00
_cell.angle_beta   90.00
_cell.angle_gamma   90.00
#
_symmetry.space_group_name_H-M   'P 1'
#
loop_
_entity.id
_entity.type
_entity.pdbx_description
1 polymer ?
#
loop_
_entity_poly.entity_id
_entity_poly.type
_entity_poly.pdbx_seq_one_letter_code
_entity_poly.pdbx_strand_id
1 'polypeptide(L)'
;QQNGISVSPDYTNTVVFSIEINTPHLGRFAGLVTQLDELITLIDALWLNAVFDSRQASNAKYEWRQRLIRVAGKIIGMAKRVRTEAYNNGNKEIVDKVAPAATTDEDMDEELKKASEEPEAEAKAKPKKTTTKERKVA
;
A
#
# COMPACT_ATOMS: atom_id res chain seq x y z
N GLN A 1 -12.29 14.34 20.32
CA GLN A 1 -12.46 12.90 20.59
C GLN A 1 -13.96 12.65 20.75
N GLN A 2 -14.62 12.07 19.75
CA GLN A 2 -16.10 11.98 19.73
C GLN A 2 -16.67 10.79 20.49
N ASN A 3 -15.88 9.73 20.74
CA ASN A 3 -16.39 8.46 21.31
C ASN A 3 -15.72 8.03 22.63
N GLY A 4 -14.77 8.79 23.17
CA GLY A 4 -14.17 8.50 24.50
C GLY A 4 -13.36 7.19 24.63
N ILE A 5 -13.01 6.53 23.51
CA ILE A 5 -12.25 5.27 23.52
C ILE A 5 -10.75 5.60 23.71
N SER A 6 -10.17 5.18 24.84
CA SER A 6 -8.76 5.41 25.18
C SER A 6 -7.93 4.12 25.27
N VAL A 7 -8.55 2.95 25.06
CA VAL A 7 -7.89 1.65 25.20
C VAL A 7 -7.68 1.06 23.81
N SER A 8 -6.42 0.73 23.50
CA SER A 8 -6.07 -0.02 22.29
C SER A 8 -6.15 -1.53 22.59
N PRO A 9 -6.67 -2.35 21.67
CA PRO A 9 -6.75 -3.79 21.84
C PRO A 9 -5.35 -4.44 21.78
N ASP A 10 -5.17 -5.50 22.56
CA ASP A 10 -3.98 -6.36 22.49
C ASP A 10 -4.16 -7.46 21.42
N TYR A 11 -3.08 -7.79 20.73
CA TYR A 11 -3.07 -8.80 19.67
C TYR A 11 -2.53 -10.15 20.16
N THR A 12 -3.21 -11.24 19.77
CA THR A 12 -2.85 -12.61 20.19
C THR A 12 -1.50 -13.08 19.64
N ASN A 13 -1.10 -12.59 18.45
CA ASN A 13 0.14 -13.00 17.80
C ASN A 13 0.84 -11.77 17.21
N THR A 14 1.74 -11.19 17.99
CA THR A 14 2.59 -10.08 17.55
C THR A 14 3.85 -10.62 16.91
N VAL A 15 4.20 -10.15 15.72
CA VAL A 15 5.41 -10.55 15.01
C VAL A 15 6.40 -9.38 14.99
N VAL A 16 7.67 -9.68 15.28
CA VAL A 16 8.75 -8.70 15.24
C VAL A 16 9.60 -8.95 14.01
N PHE A 17 9.76 -7.92 13.17
CA PHE A 17 10.60 -7.95 11.98
C PHE A 17 11.81 -7.04 12.19
N SER A 18 13.02 -7.61 12.05
CA SER A 18 14.25 -6.82 12.01
C SER A 18 14.50 -6.37 10.58
N ILE A 19 14.46 -5.06 10.34
CA ILE A 19 14.70 -4.46 9.02
C ILE A 19 15.96 -3.57 9.06
N GLU A 20 16.76 -3.64 8.01
CA GLU A 20 17.91 -2.74 7.81
C GLU A 20 17.53 -1.65 6.79
N ILE A 21 17.59 -0.39 7.22
CA ILE A 21 17.21 0.75 6.39
C ILE A 21 18.44 1.27 5.64
N ASN A 22 18.64 0.75 4.43
CA ASN A 22 19.74 1.16 3.54
C ASN A 22 19.45 2.45 2.76
N THR A 23 18.18 2.83 2.62
CA THR A 23 17.77 4.03 1.87
C THR A 23 16.66 4.80 2.60
N PRO A 24 16.58 6.14 2.43
CA PRO A 24 15.48 6.92 2.99
C PRO A 24 14.12 6.50 2.44
N HIS A 25 14.06 5.98 1.21
CA HIS A 25 12.83 5.48 0.60
C HIS A 25 12.31 4.21 1.31
N LEU A 26 13.21 3.29 1.67
CA LEU A 26 12.85 2.11 2.47
C LEU A 26 12.33 2.52 3.85
N GLY A 27 12.97 3.50 4.50
CA GLY A 27 12.48 4.01 5.79
C GLY A 27 11.09 4.63 5.71
N ARG A 28 10.78 5.36 4.62
CA ARG A 28 9.42 5.88 4.38
C ARG A 28 8.41 4.75 4.17
N PHE A 29 8.76 3.71 3.41
CA PHE A 29 7.88 2.57 3.19
C PHE A 29 7.62 1.80 4.48
N ALA A 30 8.66 1.55 5.30
CA ALA A 30 8.51 0.98 6.63
C ALA A 30 7.58 1.84 7.52
N GLY A 31 7.71 3.16 7.46
CA GLY A 31 6.80 4.08 8.15
C GLY A 31 5.34 3.93 7.71
N LEU A 32 5.07 3.69 6.42
CA LEU A 32 3.71 3.42 5.93
C LEU A 32 3.15 2.11 6.47
N VAL A 33 3.99 1.08 6.61
CA VAL A 33 3.59 -0.20 7.23
C VAL A 33 3.20 0.02 8.69
N THR A 34 4.00 0.77 9.46
CA THR A 34 3.68 1.09 10.86
C THR A 34 2.40 1.91 11.01
N GLN A 35 2.16 2.88 10.12
CA GLN A 35 0.93 3.67 10.12
C GLN A 35 -0.31 2.83 9.76
N LEU A 36 -0.15 1.84 8.89
CA LEU A 36 -1.22 0.89 8.58
C LEU A 36 -1.55 0.03 9.81
N ASP A 37 -0.54 -0.44 10.55
CA ASP A 37 -0.73 -1.23 11.77
C ASP A 37 -1.46 -0.43 12.86
N GLU A 38 -1.07 0.83 13.08
CA GLU A 38 -1.78 1.76 13.96
C GLU A 38 -3.24 1.98 13.51
N LEU A 39 -3.46 2.14 12.21
CA LEU A 39 -4.81 2.32 11.66
C LEU A 39 -5.67 1.06 11.85
N ILE A 40 -5.10 -0.14 11.65
CA ILE A 40 -5.81 -1.41 11.90
C ILE A 40 -6.18 -1.51 13.38
N THR A 41 -5.28 -1.14 14.28
CA THR A 41 -5.53 -1.08 15.74
C THR A 41 -6.70 -0.18 16.08
N LEU A 42 -6.78 1.00 15.45
CA LEU A 42 -7.92 1.92 15.63
C LEU A 42 -9.22 1.34 15.07
N ILE A 43 -9.19 0.69 13.90
CA ILE A 43 -10.37 0.04 13.32
C ILE A 43 -10.86 -1.09 14.24
N ASP A 44 -9.95 -1.86 14.82
CA ASP A 44 -10.26 -2.91 15.79
C ASP A 44 -10.86 -2.35 17.08
N ALA A 45 -10.29 -1.26 17.61
CA ALA A 45 -10.86 -0.56 18.76
C ALA A 45 -12.30 -0.08 18.48
N LEU A 46 -12.57 0.49 17.31
CA LEU A 46 -13.91 0.93 16.91
C LEU A 46 -14.89 -0.24 16.75
N TRP A 47 -14.43 -1.36 16.20
CA TRP A 47 -15.22 -2.56 16.02
C TRP A 47 -15.58 -3.23 17.35
N LEU A 48 -14.60 -3.40 18.25
CA LEU A 48 -14.82 -3.99 19.58
C LEU A 48 -15.75 -3.15 20.46
N ASN A 49 -15.78 -1.83 20.26
CA ASN A 49 -16.70 -0.91 20.93
C ASN A 49 -18.04 -0.75 20.18
N ALA A 50 -18.33 -1.61 19.20
CA ALA A 50 -19.57 -1.61 18.41
C ALA A 50 -19.87 -0.28 17.67
N VAL A 51 -18.85 0.56 17.46
CA VAL A 51 -18.97 1.78 16.63
C VAL A 51 -18.96 1.41 15.15
N PHE A 52 -18.17 0.40 14.78
CA PHE A 52 -18.20 -0.22 13.45
C PHE A 52 -18.91 -1.55 13.49
N ASP A 53 -19.70 -1.84 12.46
CA ASP A 53 -20.16 -3.21 12.22
C ASP A 53 -19.03 -4.08 11.65
N SER A 54 -19.20 -5.41 11.72
CA SER A 54 -18.17 -6.36 11.26
C SER A 54 -17.85 -6.21 9.76
N ARG A 55 -18.81 -5.76 8.94
CA ARG A 55 -18.62 -5.55 7.50
C ARG A 55 -17.83 -4.28 7.23
N GLN A 56 -18.10 -3.20 7.94
CA GLN A 56 -17.38 -1.93 7.88
C GLN A 56 -15.92 -2.13 8.30
N ALA A 57 -15.69 -2.83 9.42
CA ALA A 57 -14.34 -3.12 9.90
C ALA A 57 -13.53 -3.97 8.91
N SER A 58 -14.13 -5.06 8.39
CA SER A 58 -13.47 -5.93 7.41
C SER A 58 -13.19 -5.22 6.08
N ASN A 59 -14.15 -4.46 5.56
CA ASN A 59 -13.98 -3.66 4.34
C ASN A 59 -12.88 -2.61 4.52
N ALA A 60 -12.88 -1.86 5.63
CA ALA A 60 -11.88 -0.83 5.89
C ALA A 60 -10.46 -1.44 5.94
N LYS A 61 -10.27 -2.54 6.68
CA LYS A 61 -8.98 -3.25 6.73
C LYS A 61 -8.55 -3.74 5.34
N TYR A 62 -9.48 -4.28 4.57
CA TYR A 62 -9.20 -4.74 3.21
C TYR A 62 -8.74 -3.58 2.33
N GLU A 63 -9.50 -2.49 2.25
CA GLU A 63 -9.16 -1.34 1.40
C GLU A 63 -7.79 -0.74 1.70
N TRP A 64 -7.45 -0.56 2.98
CA TRP A 64 -6.16 0.02 3.36
C TRP A 64 -4.99 -0.93 3.09
N ARG A 65 -5.18 -2.23 3.30
CA ARG A 65 -4.20 -3.26 2.89
C ARG A 65 -3.98 -3.25 1.37
N GLN A 66 -5.06 -3.22 0.59
CA GLN A 66 -5.00 -3.14 -0.88
C GLN A 66 -4.25 -1.89 -1.35
N ARG A 67 -4.47 -0.74 -0.71
CA ARG A 67 -3.76 0.50 -1.05
C ARG A 67 -2.25 0.36 -0.83
N LEU A 68 -1.82 -0.25 0.27
CA LEU A 68 -0.40 -0.50 0.53
C LEU A 68 0.20 -1.48 -0.48
N ILE A 69 -0.52 -2.56 -0.80
CA ILE A 69 -0.10 -3.56 -1.79
C ILE A 69 0.06 -2.93 -3.18
N ARG A 70 -0.85 -2.05 -3.60
CA ARG A 70 -0.70 -1.30 -4.85
C ARG A 70 0.52 -0.39 -4.86
N VAL A 71 0.85 0.27 -3.74
CA VAL A 71 2.06 1.09 -3.65
C VAL A 71 3.30 0.23 -3.79
N ALA A 72 3.37 -0.91 -3.08
CA ALA A 72 4.47 -1.86 -3.20
C ALA A 72 4.60 -2.42 -4.62
N GLY A 73 3.47 -2.82 -5.23
CA GLY A 73 3.40 -3.27 -6.62
C GLY A 73 3.95 -2.24 -7.59
N LYS A 74 3.57 -0.96 -7.47
CA LYS A 74 4.11 0.13 -8.31
C LYS A 74 5.62 0.29 -8.18
N ILE A 75 6.18 0.18 -6.97
CA ILE A 75 7.63 0.28 -6.75
C ILE A 75 8.35 -0.87 -7.47
N ILE A 76 7.84 -2.11 -7.33
CA ILE A 76 8.41 -3.29 -7.98
C ILE A 76 8.27 -3.20 -9.50
N GLY A 77 7.09 -2.82 -10.00
CA GLY A 77 6.84 -2.63 -11.43
C GLY A 77 7.76 -1.56 -12.04
N MET A 78 8.04 -0.47 -11.31
CA MET A 78 9.01 0.54 -11.72
C MET A 78 10.43 -0.03 -11.79
N ALA A 79 10.85 -0.81 -10.79
CA ALA A 79 12.16 -1.46 -10.80
C ALA A 79 12.32 -2.43 -11.99
N LYS A 80 11.28 -3.23 -12.29
CA LYS A 80 11.25 -4.12 -13.47
C LYS A 80 11.42 -3.33 -14.78
N ARG A 81 10.69 -2.23 -14.96
CA ARG A 81 10.78 -1.36 -16.15
C ARG A 81 12.16 -0.76 -16.33
N VAL A 82 12.75 -0.21 -15.26
CA VAL A 82 14.11 0.37 -15.30
C VAL A 82 15.14 -0.68 -15.72
N ARG A 83 15.00 -1.93 -15.24
CA ARG A 83 15.88 -3.04 -15.65
C ARG A 83 15.71 -3.36 -17.14
N THR A 84 14.48 -3.46 -17.63
CA THR A 84 14.19 -3.68 -19.06
C THR A 84 14.76 -2.56 -19.94
N GLU A 85 14.60 -1.30 -19.55
CA GLU A 85 15.15 -0.15 -20.28
C GLU A 85 16.69 -0.17 -20.31
N ALA A 86 17.32 -0.47 -19.17
CA ALA A 86 18.78 -0.59 -19.10
C ALA A 86 19.32 -1.73 -19.98
N TYR A 87 18.59 -2.85 -20.07
CA TYR A 87 18.92 -3.96 -20.96
C TYR A 87 18.78 -3.57 -22.43
N ASN A 88 17.70 -2.87 -22.78
CA ASN A 88 17.48 -2.37 -24.14
C ASN A 88 18.55 -1.34 -24.56
N ASN A 89 19.09 -0.59 -23.60
CA ASN A 89 20.16 0.38 -23.82
C ASN A 89 21.58 -0.23 -23.81
N GLY A 90 21.70 -1.56 -23.78
CA GLY A 90 23.00 -2.26 -23.86
C GLY A 90 23.78 -2.33 -22.54
N ASN A 91 23.22 -1.85 -21.42
CA ASN A 91 23.90 -1.82 -20.11
C ASN A 91 23.66 -3.09 -19.27
N LYS A 92 23.33 -4.21 -19.91
CA LYS A 92 22.96 -5.46 -19.24
C LYS A 92 24.01 -5.95 -18.24
N GLU A 93 25.27 -6.00 -18.68
CA GLU A 93 26.36 -6.49 -17.84
C GLU A 93 26.61 -5.62 -16.60
N ILE A 94 26.36 -4.31 -16.70
CA ILE A 94 26.55 -3.38 -15.58
C ILE A 94 25.45 -3.61 -14.53
N VAL A 95 24.20 -3.73 -14.97
CA VAL A 95 23.05 -3.97 -14.09
C VAL A 95 23.17 -5.32 -13.39
N ASP A 96 23.58 -6.37 -14.12
CA ASP A 96 23.74 -7.70 -13.54
C ASP A 96 24.91 -7.77 -12.54
N LYS A 97 25.95 -6.95 -12.71
CA LYS A 97 27.05 -6.81 -11.72
C LYS A 97 26.65 -6.02 -10.48
N VAL A 98 25.88 -4.95 -10.63
CA VAL A 98 25.55 -4.01 -9.54
C VAL A 98 24.31 -4.44 -8.74
N ALA A 99 23.32 -5.07 -9.40
CA ALA A 99 22.08 -5.54 -8.78
C ALA A 99 21.71 -6.96 -9.29
N PRO A 100 22.47 -8.00 -8.90
CA PRO A 100 22.32 -9.36 -9.42
C PRO A 100 21.02 -10.06 -8.98
N ALA A 101 20.49 -9.74 -7.79
CA ALA A 101 19.30 -10.40 -7.25
C ALA A 101 18.03 -9.57 -7.54
N ALA A 102 17.29 -9.92 -8.59
CA ALA A 102 15.88 -9.57 -8.64
C ALA A 102 15.13 -10.57 -7.74
N THR A 103 14.23 -10.08 -6.87
CA THR A 103 13.24 -10.95 -6.23
C THR A 103 12.47 -11.68 -7.32
N THR A 104 12.50 -13.00 -7.28
CA THR A 104 11.77 -13.87 -8.20
C THR A 104 10.27 -13.73 -7.97
N ASP A 105 9.50 -13.70 -9.05
CA ASP A 105 8.04 -13.58 -9.00
C ASP A 105 7.36 -14.81 -8.33
N GLU A 106 8.12 -15.84 -8.02
CA GLU A 106 7.69 -17.05 -7.30
C GLU A 106 7.63 -16.82 -5.78
N ASP A 107 8.46 -15.91 -5.25
CA ASP A 107 8.52 -15.61 -3.81
C ASP A 107 7.56 -14.47 -3.39
N MET A 108 6.81 -13.93 -4.34
CA MET A 108 5.88 -12.83 -4.12
C MET A 108 4.47 -13.35 -3.87
N ASP A 109 3.77 -12.76 -2.90
CA ASP A 109 2.32 -12.93 -2.75
C ASP A 109 1.59 -12.65 -4.07
N GLU A 110 0.60 -13.48 -4.42
CA GLU A 110 -0.13 -13.38 -5.69
C GLU A 110 -0.73 -11.99 -5.92
N GLU A 111 -1.23 -11.37 -4.84
CA GLU A 111 -1.81 -10.04 -4.90
C GLU A 111 -0.78 -8.96 -5.21
N LEU A 112 0.42 -9.09 -4.64
CA LEU A 112 1.53 -8.18 -4.87
C LEU A 112 2.10 -8.36 -6.28
N LYS A 113 2.20 -9.61 -6.75
CA LYS A 113 2.60 -9.94 -8.11
C LYS A 113 1.66 -9.28 -9.12
N LYS A 114 0.35 -9.49 -8.96
CA LYS A 114 -0.68 -8.84 -9.79
C LYS A 114 -0.55 -7.31 -9.76
N ALA A 115 -0.40 -6.72 -8.58
CA ALA A 115 -0.24 -5.27 -8.45
C ALA A 115 1.04 -4.73 -9.12
N SER A 116 2.08 -5.55 -9.28
CA SER A 116 3.32 -5.16 -9.96
C SER A 116 3.22 -5.18 -11.49
N GLU A 117 2.29 -5.96 -12.02
CA GLU A 117 2.03 -6.14 -13.45
C GLU A 117 0.96 -5.16 -13.97
N GLU A 118 0.17 -4.56 -13.07
CA GLU A 118 -0.85 -3.59 -13.43
C GLU A 118 -0.22 -2.37 -14.17
N PRO A 119 -0.68 -2.05 -15.40
CA PRO A 119 -0.19 -0.87 -16.10
C PRO A 119 -0.61 0.38 -15.32
N GLU A 120 0.26 1.38 -15.33
CA GLU A 120 0.04 2.68 -14.67
C GLU A 120 -1.01 3.52 -15.44
N ALA A 121 -2.20 2.96 -15.62
CA ALA A 121 -3.29 3.55 -16.37
C ALA A 121 -4.21 4.39 -15.46
N GLU A 122 -3.65 5.31 -14.66
CA GLU A 122 -4.47 6.24 -13.87
C GLU A 122 -3.68 7.50 -13.44
N ALA A 123 -3.19 8.27 -14.41
CA ALA A 123 -2.71 9.65 -14.19
C ALA A 123 -3.26 10.67 -15.20
N LYS A 124 -4.35 10.33 -15.92
CA LYS A 124 -5.09 11.26 -16.79
C LYS A 124 -6.59 11.25 -16.51
N ALA A 125 -7.00 11.31 -15.24
CA ALA A 125 -8.37 11.70 -14.90
C ALA A 125 -8.45 13.23 -14.84
N LYS A 126 -8.89 13.85 -15.94
CA LYS A 126 -9.28 15.27 -16.01
C LYS A 126 -10.27 15.58 -14.87
N PRO A 127 -10.23 16.78 -14.25
CA PRO A 127 -11.10 17.12 -13.13
C PRO A 127 -12.56 17.11 -13.60
N LYS A 128 -13.36 16.23 -13.01
CA LYS A 128 -14.81 16.17 -13.26
C LYS A 128 -15.43 17.40 -12.59
N LYS A 129 -15.83 18.38 -13.41
CA LYS A 129 -16.58 19.58 -12.98
C LYS A 129 -17.79 19.13 -12.16
N THR A 130 -17.83 19.52 -10.89
CA THR A 130 -19.00 19.47 -10.02
C THR A 130 -20.03 20.45 -10.57
N THR A 131 -21.10 19.96 -11.18
CA THR A 131 -22.29 20.77 -11.47
C THR A 131 -23.13 20.85 -10.19
N THR A 132 -22.99 21.97 -9.48
CA THR A 132 -23.93 22.41 -8.45
C THR A 132 -25.32 22.52 -9.08
N LYS A 133 -26.24 21.63 -8.71
CA LYS A 133 -27.66 21.75 -9.06
C LYS A 133 -28.30 22.70 -8.06
N GLU A 134 -28.56 23.92 -8.51
CA GLU A 134 -29.29 24.95 -7.77
C GLU A 134 -30.60 24.39 -7.20
N ARG A 135 -30.80 24.59 -5.88
CA ARG A 135 -32.12 24.45 -5.24
C ARG A 135 -33.01 25.56 -5.78
N LYS A 136 -34.03 25.21 -6.56
CA LYS A 136 -35.13 26.13 -6.87
C LYS A 136 -36.13 26.09 -5.72
N VAL A 137 -36.38 27.27 -5.19
CA VAL A 137 -37.44 27.61 -4.23
C VAL A 137 -38.79 27.55 -4.95
N ALA A 138 -39.77 26.88 -4.34
CA ALA A 138 -41.20 27.06 -4.57
C ALA A 138 -41.92 26.75 -3.26
#